data_AF-A0A3D9L3X7-F1
#
_entry.id   AF-A0A3D9L3X7-F1
#
_cell.length_a   1.000
_cell.length_b   1.000
_cell.length_c   1.000
_cell.angle_alpha   90.00
_cell.angle_beta   90.00
_cell.angle_gamma   90.00
#
_symmetry.space_group_name_H-M   'P 1'
#
loop_
_entity.id
_entity.type
_entity.pdbx_description
1 polymer ?
#
loop_
_entity_poly.entity_id
_entity_poly.type
_entity_poly.pdbx_seq_one_letter_code
_entity_poly.pdbx_strand_id
1 'polypeptide(L)'
;MIKGVHTMFYSSRPEELRAFFRDKLGFPARDVGEGWLIFDLPEGDMGVHPTDTADGAKSGTRDISFYCDDIASTVKDLKEKGVEFEGDIEDHGYGLVTFIKAPGDFLIQLYEPKY
;
A
#
# COMPACT_ATOMS: atom_id res chain seq x y z
N MET A 1 -18.75 -10.86 17.23
CA MET A 1 -18.24 -11.45 15.96
C MET A 1 -17.59 -10.36 15.14
N ILE A 2 -16.41 -10.61 14.56
CA ILE A 2 -15.64 -9.65 13.73
C ILE A 2 -16.28 -9.54 12.33
N LYS A 3 -16.35 -8.33 11.75
CA LYS A 3 -17.04 -8.07 10.46
C LYS A 3 -16.14 -7.68 9.29
N GLY A 4 -14.88 -7.31 9.55
CA GLY A 4 -13.95 -6.82 8.53
C GLY A 4 -12.69 -6.23 9.17
N VAL A 5 -11.80 -5.71 8.34
CA VAL A 5 -10.57 -5.01 8.75
C VAL A 5 -10.69 -3.52 8.44
N HIS A 6 -10.17 -2.67 9.33
CA HIS A 6 -10.09 -1.23 9.11
C HIS A 6 -8.62 -0.81 9.24
N THR A 7 -8.03 -0.38 8.13
CA THR A 7 -6.63 0.03 8.02
C THR A 7 -6.54 1.56 7.99
N MET A 8 -5.43 2.11 8.50
CA MET A 8 -5.23 3.55 8.60
C MET A 8 -3.77 3.91 8.33
N PHE A 9 -3.56 4.91 7.48
CA PHE A 9 -2.29 5.62 7.37
C PHE A 9 -2.36 6.90 8.21
N TYR A 10 -1.39 7.09 9.12
CA TYR A 10 -1.28 8.30 9.92
C TYR A 10 -0.24 9.23 9.29
N SER A 11 -0.72 10.20 8.52
CA SER A 11 0.14 11.06 7.69
C SER A 11 0.28 12.46 8.27
N SER A 12 1.49 13.03 8.12
CA SER A 12 1.76 14.47 8.32
C SER A 12 1.21 15.35 7.18
N ARG A 13 0.82 14.73 6.05
CA ARG A 13 0.23 15.37 4.86
C ARG A 13 -1.06 14.63 4.44
N PRO A 14 -2.12 14.61 5.28
CA PRO A 14 -3.26 13.71 5.09
C PRO A 14 -4.15 14.08 3.90
N GLU A 15 -4.27 15.35 3.52
CA GLU A 15 -5.02 15.79 2.33
C GLU A 15 -4.32 15.32 1.05
N GLU A 16 -3.00 15.52 0.96
CA GLU A 16 -2.19 15.07 -0.17
C GLU A 16 -2.21 13.55 -0.31
N LEU A 17 -2.09 12.81 0.80
CA LEU A 17 -2.11 11.34 0.76
C LEU A 17 -3.50 10.81 0.33
N ARG A 18 -4.59 11.40 0.81
CA ARG A 18 -5.95 11.07 0.35
C ARG A 18 -6.11 11.32 -1.14
N ALA A 19 -5.67 12.48 -1.63
CA ALA A 19 -5.71 12.79 -3.06
C ALA A 19 -4.85 11.82 -3.87
N PHE A 20 -3.66 11.45 -3.37
CA PHE A 20 -2.79 10.48 -4.01
C PHE A 20 -3.45 9.10 -4.17
N PHE A 21 -4.05 8.55 -3.11
CA PHE A 21 -4.75 7.27 -3.20
C PHE A 21 -5.94 7.29 -4.16
N ARG A 22 -6.73 8.37 -4.16
CA ARG A 22 -7.87 8.53 -5.06
C ARG A 22 -7.44 8.72 -6.52
N ASP A 23 -6.55 9.68 -6.76
CA ASP A 23 -6.29 10.19 -8.11
C ASP A 23 -5.15 9.46 -8.81
N LYS A 24 -4.15 8.97 -8.05
CA LYS A 24 -2.99 8.26 -8.60
C LYS A 24 -3.18 6.75 -8.55
N LEU A 25 -3.51 6.22 -7.37
CA LEU A 25 -3.75 4.77 -7.24
C LEU A 25 -5.15 4.36 -7.75
N GLY A 26 -6.06 5.32 -7.93
CA GLY A 26 -7.36 5.06 -8.54
C GLY A 26 -8.33 4.34 -7.61
N PHE A 27 -8.09 4.36 -6.30
CA PHE A 27 -8.97 3.67 -5.36
C PHE A 27 -10.34 4.36 -5.29
N PRO A 28 -11.44 3.60 -5.44
CA PRO A 28 -12.77 4.11 -5.16
C PRO A 28 -12.83 4.58 -3.70
N ALA A 29 -13.56 5.67 -3.45
CA ALA A 29 -13.68 6.21 -2.11
C ALA A 29 -15.04 6.85 -1.89
N ARG A 30 -15.45 6.87 -0.62
CA ARG A 30 -16.63 7.57 -0.13
C ARG A 30 -16.18 8.68 0.81
N ASP A 31 -16.62 9.91 0.52
CA ASP A 31 -16.46 11.04 1.44
C ASP A 31 -17.51 10.94 2.54
N VAL A 32 -17.05 10.86 3.79
CA VAL A 32 -17.92 10.78 4.97
C VAL A 32 -18.08 12.14 5.69
N GLY A 33 -17.65 13.23 5.04
CA GLY A 33 -17.75 14.60 5.52
C GLY A 33 -16.38 15.27 5.59
N GLU A 34 -16.34 16.57 5.27
CA GLU A 34 -15.14 17.41 5.40
C GLU A 34 -13.91 16.89 4.64
N GLY A 35 -14.15 16.16 3.54
CA GLY A 35 -13.11 15.55 2.71
C GLY A 35 -12.54 14.26 3.29
N TRP A 36 -13.06 13.75 4.40
CA TRP A 36 -12.62 12.50 5.01
C TRP A 36 -13.00 11.32 4.11
N LEU A 37 -12.01 10.74 3.43
CA LEU A 37 -12.23 9.64 2.49
C LEU A 37 -12.07 8.29 3.20
N ILE A 38 -13.04 7.41 2.98
CA ILE A 38 -12.92 5.97 3.22
C ILE A 38 -12.75 5.29 1.86
N PHE A 39 -11.62 4.61 1.66
CA PHE A 39 -11.31 3.91 0.41
C PHE A 39 -11.93 2.52 0.42
N ASP A 40 -12.59 2.17 -0.69
CA ASP A 40 -13.22 0.87 -0.88
C ASP A 40 -12.23 -0.04 -1.62
N LEU A 41 -11.43 -0.77 -0.83
CA LEU A 41 -10.48 -1.77 -1.36
C LEU A 41 -11.26 -3.04 -1.77
N PRO A 42 -10.98 -3.61 -2.96
CA PRO A 42 -11.75 -4.73 -3.49
C PRO A 42 -11.53 -6.02 -2.71
N GLU A 43 -10.32 -6.22 -2.21
CA GLU A 43 -9.87 -7.42 -1.51
C GLU A 43 -8.65 -7.10 -0.63
N GLY A 44 -8.19 -8.08 0.15
CA GLY A 44 -7.04 -7.93 1.02
C GLY A 44 -6.62 -9.24 1.65
N ASP A 45 -5.30 -9.44 1.74
CA ASP A 45 -4.67 -10.54 2.46
C ASP A 45 -4.22 -10.10 3.86
N MET A 46 -4.20 -11.04 4.80
CA MET A 46 -3.70 -10.80 6.16
C MET A 46 -2.71 -11.88 6.55
N GLY A 47 -1.44 -11.48 6.67
CA GLY A 47 -0.36 -12.31 7.16
C GLY A 47 0.02 -12.00 8.61
N VAL A 48 0.73 -12.94 9.24
CA VAL A 48 1.41 -12.74 10.52
C VAL A 48 2.87 -13.09 10.32
N HIS A 49 3.73 -12.07 10.32
CA HIS A 49 5.17 -12.27 10.15
C HIS A 49 5.85 -12.48 11.52
N PRO A 50 6.80 -13.43 11.65
CA PRO A 50 7.62 -13.55 12.85
C PRO A 50 8.44 -12.29 13.12
N THR A 51 8.72 -11.99 14.38
CA THR A 51 9.43 -10.75 14.79
C THR A 51 10.89 -10.97 15.16
N ASP A 52 11.34 -12.23 15.19
CA ASP A 52 12.69 -12.68 15.56
C ASP A 52 13.64 -12.82 14.36
N THR A 53 13.27 -12.26 13.20
CA THR A 53 14.12 -12.19 12.01
C THR A 53 15.00 -10.93 12.05
N ALA A 54 16.17 -10.98 11.41
CA ALA A 54 17.11 -9.85 11.38
C ALA A 54 16.48 -8.57 10.81
N ASP A 55 15.61 -8.73 9.81
CA ASP A 55 14.88 -7.64 9.15
C ASP A 55 13.42 -7.52 9.64
N GLY A 56 13.09 -8.19 10.75
CA GLY A 56 11.73 -8.25 11.29
C GLY A 56 11.31 -6.95 11.98
N ALA A 57 10.05 -6.56 11.78
CA ALA A 57 9.44 -5.50 12.56
C ALA A 57 9.26 -5.92 14.03
N LYS A 58 9.23 -4.95 14.95
CA LYS A 58 8.94 -5.21 16.37
C LYS A 58 7.54 -5.78 16.54
N SER A 59 7.35 -6.67 17.51
CA SER A 59 6.01 -7.15 17.88
C SER A 59 5.05 -6.00 18.19
N GLY A 60 3.83 -6.09 17.64
CA GLY A 60 2.82 -5.03 17.70
C GLY A 60 2.90 -3.99 16.58
N THR A 61 3.89 -4.08 15.67
CA THR A 61 3.91 -3.31 14.43
C THR A 61 2.79 -3.78 13.52
N ARG A 62 2.11 -2.84 12.86
CA ARG A 62 1.12 -3.11 11.82
C ARG A 62 1.64 -2.46 10.55
N ASP A 63 1.65 -3.20 9.47
CA ASP A 63 2.13 -2.74 8.18
C ASP A 63 1.01 -2.89 7.14
N ILE A 64 1.03 -2.01 6.14
CA ILE A 64 0.03 -1.98 5.06
C ILE A 64 0.77 -1.93 3.73
N SER A 65 0.63 -2.99 2.96
CA SER A 65 1.12 -3.12 1.59
C SER A 65 -0.05 -3.21 0.60
N PHE A 66 0.22 -2.90 -0.66
CA PHE A 66 -0.68 -3.21 -1.78
C PHE A 66 -0.11 -4.35 -2.61
N TYR A 67 -0.99 -5.11 -3.26
CA TYR A 67 -0.59 -6.17 -4.19
C TYR A 67 -1.31 -6.07 -5.53
N CYS A 68 -0.77 -6.74 -6.54
CA CYS A 68 -1.29 -6.80 -7.90
C CYS A 68 -0.92 -8.11 -8.60
N ASP A 69 -1.60 -8.43 -9.70
CA ASP A 69 -1.36 -9.67 -10.46
C ASP A 69 -0.15 -9.56 -11.42
N ASP A 70 0.21 -8.35 -11.86
CA ASP A 70 1.36 -8.06 -12.73
C ASP A 70 2.02 -6.77 -12.27
N ILE A 71 3.15 -6.89 -11.56
CA ILE A 71 3.84 -5.73 -11.01
C ILE A 71 4.51 -4.88 -12.08
N ALA A 72 4.97 -5.47 -13.18
CA ALA A 72 5.65 -4.72 -14.24
C ALA A 72 4.66 -3.79 -14.97
N SER A 73 3.49 -4.32 -15.33
CA SER A 73 2.40 -3.52 -15.93
C SER A 73 1.89 -2.47 -14.94
N THR A 74 1.66 -2.85 -13.68
CA THR A 74 1.16 -1.94 -12.65
C THR A 74 2.13 -0.77 -12.38
N VAL A 75 3.43 -1.05 -12.26
CA VAL A 75 4.46 -0.02 -12.07
C VAL A 75 4.52 0.93 -13.26
N LYS A 76 4.43 0.41 -14.49
CA LYS A 76 4.40 1.23 -15.70
C LYS A 76 3.20 2.18 -15.70
N ASP A 77 2.00 1.66 -15.47
CA ASP A 77 0.77 2.45 -15.47
C ASP A 77 0.76 3.52 -14.37
N LEU A 78 1.29 3.20 -13.17
CA LEU A 78 1.41 4.15 -12.08
C LEU A 78 2.46 5.22 -12.37
N LYS A 79 3.59 4.87 -13.01
CA LYS A 79 4.59 5.86 -13.48
C LYS A 79 3.99 6.82 -14.51
N GLU A 80 3.15 6.34 -15.43
CA GLU A 80 2.42 7.21 -16.37
C GLU A 80 1.48 8.19 -15.66
N LYS A 81 0.94 7.81 -14.49
CA LYS A 81 0.17 8.70 -13.62
C LYS A 81 1.04 9.62 -12.76
N GLY A 82 2.37 9.53 -12.85
CA GLY A 82 3.32 10.34 -12.08
C GLY A 82 3.57 9.84 -10.66
N VAL A 83 3.38 8.54 -10.41
CA VAL A 83 3.80 7.89 -9.17
C VAL A 83 5.30 7.60 -9.25
N GLU A 84 6.02 7.97 -8.20
CA GLU A 84 7.44 7.65 -8.05
C GLU A 84 7.62 6.37 -7.23
N PHE A 85 8.72 5.66 -7.51
CA PHE A 85 9.09 4.43 -6.84
C PHE A 85 10.48 4.54 -6.22
N GLU A 86 10.71 3.78 -5.15
CA GLU A 86 12.02 3.54 -4.56
C GLU A 86 12.47 2.11 -4.91
N GLY A 87 13.62 2.00 -5.55
CA GLY A 87 14.19 0.71 -6.00
C GLY A 87 13.59 0.19 -7.31
N ASP A 88 14.26 -0.82 -7.86
CA ASP A 88 13.75 -1.62 -8.98
C ASP A 88 12.77 -2.69 -8.47
N ILE A 89 12.21 -3.48 -9.39
CA ILE A 89 11.39 -4.65 -9.01
C ILE A 89 12.34 -5.79 -8.66
N GLU A 90 12.24 -6.31 -7.44
CA GLU A 90 13.13 -7.33 -6.89
C GLU A 90 12.36 -8.57 -6.43
N ASP A 91 13.00 -9.74 -6.52
CA ASP A 91 12.40 -11.00 -6.06
C ASP A 91 12.73 -11.23 -4.58
N HIS A 92 11.72 -11.14 -3.72
CA HIS A 92 11.86 -11.31 -2.28
C HIS A 92 11.48 -12.74 -1.82
N GLY A 93 11.34 -13.67 -2.76
CA GLY A 93 10.99 -15.07 -2.51
C GLY A 93 9.50 -15.31 -2.31
N TYR A 94 8.80 -14.44 -1.57
CA TYR A 94 7.34 -14.51 -1.44
C TYR A 94 6.59 -13.80 -2.59
N GLY A 95 7.30 -12.98 -3.36
CA GLY A 95 6.73 -12.14 -4.40
C GLY A 95 7.77 -11.28 -5.09
N LEU A 96 7.38 -10.64 -6.19
CA LEU A 96 8.13 -9.52 -6.78
C LEU A 96 7.72 -8.23 -6.08
N VAL A 97 8.68 -7.38 -5.71
CA VAL A 97 8.45 -6.25 -4.80
C VAL A 97 9.08 -4.97 -5.33
N THR A 98 8.40 -3.84 -5.12
CA THR A 98 8.98 -2.48 -5.18
C THR A 98 8.25 -1.58 -4.19
N PHE A 99 8.65 -0.31 -4.04
CA PHE A 99 8.08 0.60 -3.05
C PHE A 99 7.56 1.89 -3.69
N ILE A 100 6.29 2.21 -3.47
CA ILE A 100 5.66 3.46 -3.88
C ILE A 100 6.08 4.58 -2.92
N LYS A 101 6.54 5.70 -3.48
CA LYS A 101 6.70 6.96 -2.72
C LYS A 101 5.36 7.69 -2.66
N ALA A 102 4.87 7.97 -1.45
CA ALA A 102 3.61 8.68 -1.24
C ALA A 102 3.75 9.89 -0.31
N PRO A 103 2.82 10.87 -0.37
CA PRO A 103 2.87 12.07 0.47
C PRO A 103 2.87 11.76 1.97
N GLY A 104 3.73 12.47 2.71
CA GLY A 104 4.01 12.19 4.12
C GLY A 104 5.24 11.31 4.32
N ASP A 105 6.06 11.18 3.27
CA ASP A 105 7.33 10.45 3.26
C ASP A 105 7.15 8.93 3.47
N PHE A 106 6.02 8.41 2.99
CA PHE A 106 5.73 6.98 3.03
C PHE A 106 6.48 6.26 1.91
N LEU A 107 7.03 5.11 2.27
CA LEU A 107 7.40 4.05 1.35
C LEU A 107 6.41 2.91 1.55
N ILE A 108 5.51 2.72 0.59
CA ILE A 108 4.44 1.71 0.67
C ILE A 108 4.83 0.57 -0.26
N GLN A 109 4.92 -0.65 0.28
CA GLN A 109 5.22 -1.82 -0.51
C GLN A 109 4.12 -2.08 -1.55
N LEU A 110 4.52 -2.28 -2.80
CA LEU A 110 3.70 -2.86 -3.87
C LEU A 110 4.34 -4.21 -4.23
N TYR A 111 3.56 -5.29 -4.27
CA TYR A 111 4.11 -6.60 -4.64
C TYR A 111 3.18 -7.46 -5.50
N GLU A 112 3.77 -8.35 -6.29
CA GLU A 112 3.08 -9.44 -6.97
C GLU A 112 3.32 -10.74 -6.18
N PRO A 113 2.29 -11.31 -5.53
CA PRO A 113 2.41 -12.56 -4.78
C PRO A 113 2.79 -13.74 -5.69
N LYS A 114 3.60 -14.68 -5.18
CA LYS A 114 3.99 -15.91 -5.91
C LYS A 114 3.36 -17.20 -5.35
N TYR A 115 2.38 -17.10 -4.46
CA TYR A 115 1.75 -18.22 -3.75
C TYR A 115 0.35 -18.54 -4.25
#